data_AF-A0A947FEV9-F1
#
_entry.id   AF-A0A947FEV9-F1
#
_cell.length_a   1.000
_cell.length_b   1.000
_cell.length_c   1.000
_cell.angle_alpha   90.00
_cell.angle_beta   90.00
_cell.angle_gamma   90.00
#
_symmetry.space_group_name_H-M   'P 1'
#
loop_
_entity.id
_entity.type
_entity.pdbx_description
1 polymer ?
#
loop_
_entity_poly.entity_id
_entity_poly.type
_entity_poly.pdbx_seq_one_letter_code
_entity_poly.pdbx_strand_id
1 'polypeptide(L)'
;MRYESRANHQSLPGIPQSEFKKNTIDAYRDTLSKFCDEFGGRELESLSSEEVLSFLTSISEGTKQSTKHTRYSHVKAFFNFVRESLDHSLQNPCDAPMIKKLFRRAKVNHWETVEKEVVDEIIFRTTNPRNRLMLELMARGGMRVGEVLKLKPKDIQGRKLV
;
A
#
# COMPACT_ATOMS: atom_id res chain seq x y z
N MET A 1 2.67 33.55 16.25
CA MET A 1 1.77 32.68 17.03
C MET A 1 2.06 31.25 16.55
N ARG A 2 2.83 30.49 17.36
CA ARG A 2 3.34 29.15 17.00
C ARG A 2 2.23 28.14 17.25
N TYR A 3 1.79 27.40 16.22
CA TYR A 3 0.98 26.21 16.42
C TYR A 3 1.91 25.04 16.72
N GLU A 4 2.04 24.71 18.00
CA GLU A 4 2.74 23.53 18.48
C GLU A 4 1.94 22.26 18.20
N SER A 5 2.68 21.23 17.83
CA SER A 5 2.30 19.83 17.68
C SER A 5 1.40 19.30 18.80
N ARG A 6 0.24 18.78 18.40
CA ARG A 6 -0.36 17.60 19.03
C ARG A 6 -0.79 16.64 17.94
N ALA A 7 0.03 15.61 17.73
CA ALA A 7 -0.38 14.36 17.13
C ALA A 7 -1.41 13.70 18.07
N ASN A 8 -2.63 14.22 18.07
CA ASN A 8 -3.77 13.51 18.64
C ASN A 8 -4.29 12.61 17.52
N HIS A 9 -4.11 11.30 17.67
CA HIS A 9 -4.87 10.31 16.92
C HIS A 9 -6.36 10.54 17.23
N GLN A 10 -7.01 11.43 16.49
CA GLN A 10 -8.46 11.49 16.47
C GLN A 10 -8.96 10.23 15.78
N SER A 11 -9.56 9.36 16.58
CA SER A 11 -10.36 8.23 16.16
C SER A 11 -11.43 8.71 15.19
N LEU A 12 -11.41 8.22 13.95
CA LEU A 12 -12.52 8.42 13.02
C LEU A 12 -13.71 7.59 13.56
N PRO A 13 -14.84 8.21 13.91
CA PRO A 13 -16.00 7.48 14.43
C PRO A 13 -16.51 6.48 13.38
N GLY A 14 -16.67 5.22 13.79
CA GLY A 14 -17.16 4.13 12.94
C GLY A 14 -16.10 3.22 12.32
N ILE A 15 -14.81 3.51 12.47
CA ILE A 15 -13.72 2.62 12.00
C ILE A 15 -12.96 2.07 13.21
N PRO A 16 -13.11 0.77 13.55
CA PRO A 16 -12.30 0.16 14.59
C PRO A 16 -10.81 0.24 14.21
N GLN A 17 -10.02 0.98 14.98
CA GLN A 17 -8.57 1.13 14.73
C GLN A 17 -7.81 -0.22 14.77
N SER A 18 -8.45 -1.31 15.23
CA SER A 18 -7.88 -2.66 15.29
C SER A 18 -7.92 -3.44 13.97
N GLU A 19 -8.56 -2.95 12.91
CA GLU A 19 -8.83 -3.77 11.71
C GLU A 19 -7.75 -3.70 10.62
N PHE A 20 -6.92 -2.65 10.60
CA PHE A 20 -5.96 -2.42 9.51
C PHE A 20 -4.51 -2.55 9.94
N LYS A 21 -3.69 -3.20 9.10
CA LYS A 21 -2.24 -3.30 9.31
C LYS A 21 -1.60 -1.91 9.24
N LYS A 22 -0.61 -1.64 10.08
CA LYS A 22 0.15 -0.37 10.10
C LYS A 22 0.61 0.09 8.70
N ASN A 23 1.19 -0.83 7.91
CA ASN A 23 1.66 -0.50 6.56
C ASN A 23 0.53 -0.01 5.62
N THR A 24 -0.70 -0.49 5.80
CA THR A 24 -1.86 -0.02 5.04
C THR A 24 -2.17 1.42 5.43
N ILE A 25 -2.22 1.72 6.73
CA ILE A 25 -2.46 3.06 7.23
C ILE A 25 -1.39 4.03 6.74
N ASP A 26 -0.12 3.64 6.83
CA ASP A 26 1.01 4.47 6.39
C ASP A 26 0.96 4.74 4.87
N ALA A 27 0.55 3.75 4.06
CA ALA A 27 0.40 3.91 2.62
C ALA A 27 -0.72 4.90 2.25
N TYR A 28 -1.88 4.82 2.91
CA TYR A 28 -2.96 5.81 2.73
C TYR A 28 -2.49 7.19 3.20
N ARG A 29 -1.85 7.27 4.37
CA ARG A 29 -1.35 8.52 4.96
C ARG A 29 -0.39 9.24 4.00
N ASP A 30 0.58 8.55 3.40
CA ASP A 30 1.55 9.16 2.46
C ASP A 30 0.88 9.85 1.26
N THR A 31 -0.27 9.34 0.81
CA THR A 31 -0.99 9.93 -0.32
C THR A 31 -1.95 11.02 0.14
N LEU A 32 -2.74 10.74 1.17
CA LEU A 32 -3.79 11.66 1.63
C LEU A 32 -3.23 12.86 2.38
N SER A 33 -2.07 12.77 3.03
CA SER A 33 -1.44 13.95 3.64
C SER A 33 -1.09 14.98 2.57
N LYS A 34 -0.49 14.55 1.45
CA LYS A 34 -0.16 15.44 0.32
C LYS A 34 -1.41 16.03 -0.32
N PHE A 35 -2.49 15.24 -0.39
CA PHE A 35 -3.77 15.73 -0.88
C PHE A 35 -4.34 16.82 0.03
N CYS A 36 -4.30 16.62 1.35
CA CYS A 36 -4.72 17.63 2.32
C CYS A 36 -3.81 18.87 2.30
N ASP A 37 -2.51 18.72 2.09
CA ASP A 37 -1.59 19.85 1.97
C ASP A 37 -1.92 20.73 0.75
N GLU A 38 -2.36 20.14 -0.36
CA GLU A 38 -2.71 20.86 -1.59
C GLU A 38 -4.15 21.40 -1.60
N PHE A 39 -5.12 20.64 -1.09
CA PHE A 39 -6.55 20.96 -1.22
C PHE A 39 -7.32 21.12 0.10
N GLY A 40 -6.67 20.97 1.27
CA GLY A 40 -7.36 20.88 2.56
C GLY A 40 -8.16 22.12 2.99
N GLY A 41 -7.93 23.27 2.37
CA GLY A 41 -8.68 24.50 2.61
C GLY A 41 -9.87 24.73 1.66
N ARG A 42 -10.16 23.78 0.75
CA ARG A 42 -11.19 23.91 -0.28
C ARG A 42 -12.35 22.94 -0.03
N GLU A 43 -13.52 23.34 -0.50
CA GLU A 43 -14.69 22.46 -0.58
C GLU A 43 -14.45 21.37 -1.62
N LEU A 44 -14.81 20.12 -1.28
CA LEU A 44 -14.51 18.95 -2.11
C LEU A 44 -15.30 18.96 -3.42
N GLU A 45 -16.50 19.52 -3.41
CA GLU A 45 -17.39 19.71 -4.55
C GLU A 45 -16.78 20.65 -5.60
N SER A 46 -15.88 21.55 -5.18
CA SER A 46 -15.23 22.50 -6.07
C SER A 46 -14.07 21.89 -6.87
N LEU A 47 -13.64 20.66 -6.53
CA LEU A 47 -12.48 20.03 -7.15
C LEU A 47 -12.84 19.36 -8.47
N SER A 48 -12.21 19.82 -9.54
CA SER A 48 -12.39 19.25 -10.87
C SER A 48 -11.58 17.98 -11.08
N SER A 49 -11.97 17.21 -12.10
CA SER A 49 -11.19 16.04 -12.54
C SER A 49 -9.79 16.43 -13.05
N GLU A 50 -9.63 17.63 -13.64
CA GLU A 50 -8.34 18.12 -14.14
C GLU A 50 -7.36 18.45 -13.01
N GLU A 51 -7.84 19.09 -11.95
CA GLU A 51 -7.03 19.38 -10.76
C GLU A 51 -6.56 18.10 -10.07
N VAL A 52 -7.47 17.13 -9.87
CA VAL A 52 -7.12 15.83 -9.28
C VAL A 52 -6.15 15.04 -10.17
N LEU A 53 -6.32 15.13 -11.50
CA LEU A 53 -5.37 14.56 -12.45
C LEU A 53 -3.98 15.20 -12.34
N SER A 54 -3.92 16.53 -12.26
CA SER A 54 -2.67 17.28 -12.09
C SER A 54 -1.95 16.86 -10.81
N PHE A 55 -2.67 16.83 -9.68
CA PHE A 55 -2.17 16.34 -8.39
C PHE A 55 -1.59 14.92 -8.48
N LEU A 56 -2.39 13.97 -8.99
CA LEU A 56 -1.97 12.57 -9.09
C LEU A 56 -0.76 12.40 -10.01
N THR A 57 -0.65 13.21 -11.05
CA THR A 57 0.49 13.22 -11.98
C THR A 57 1.74 13.76 -11.29
N SER A 58 1.63 14.89 -10.59
CA SER A 58 2.70 15.53 -9.83
C SER A 58 3.28 14.59 -8.77
N ILE A 59 2.44 14.06 -7.87
CA ILE A 59 2.96 13.21 -6.79
C ILE A 59 3.53 11.89 -7.32
N SER A 60 3.14 11.47 -8.53
CA SER A 60 3.53 10.19 -9.12
C SER A 60 4.56 10.29 -10.24
N GLU A 61 5.18 11.45 -10.40
CA GLU A 61 6.29 11.66 -11.31
C GLU A 61 7.45 10.70 -11.00
N GLY A 62 8.07 10.15 -12.05
CA GLY A 62 9.17 9.17 -11.92
C GLY A 62 8.79 7.80 -11.34
N THR A 63 7.54 7.57 -10.92
CA THR A 63 7.13 6.32 -10.27
C THR A 63 6.61 5.25 -11.25
N LYS A 64 6.68 3.99 -10.83
CA LYS A 64 6.14 2.85 -11.58
C LYS A 64 4.61 2.92 -11.68
N GLN A 65 4.04 2.31 -12.72
CA GLN A 65 2.58 2.27 -12.93
C GLN A 65 1.80 1.67 -11.75
N SER A 66 2.38 0.71 -11.02
CA SER A 66 1.78 0.14 -9.80
C SER A 66 1.62 1.18 -8.70
N THR A 67 2.64 2.00 -8.47
CA THR A 67 2.62 3.11 -7.51
C THR A 67 1.60 4.17 -7.92
N LYS A 68 1.59 4.56 -9.21
CA LYS A 68 0.58 5.45 -9.79
C LYS A 68 -0.83 4.94 -9.49
N HIS A 69 -1.11 3.67 -9.80
CA HIS A 69 -2.41 3.05 -9.56
C HIS A 69 -2.79 3.02 -8.07
N THR A 70 -1.82 2.74 -7.19
CA THR A 70 -2.06 2.68 -5.74
C THR A 70 -2.48 4.06 -5.20
N ARG A 71 -1.76 5.12 -5.56
CA ARG A 71 -2.08 6.49 -5.13
C ARG A 71 -3.42 6.96 -5.67
N TYR A 72 -3.69 6.73 -6.96
CA TYR A 72 -5.02 6.94 -7.54
C TYR A 72 -6.11 6.20 -6.76
N SER A 73 -5.88 4.94 -6.38
CA SER A 73 -6.85 4.14 -5.64
C SER A 73 -7.14 4.70 -4.25
N HIS A 74 -6.13 5.25 -3.56
CA HIS A 74 -6.32 5.91 -2.27
C HIS A 74 -7.20 7.16 -2.40
N VAL A 75 -6.91 8.05 -3.37
CA VAL A 75 -7.70 9.27 -3.60
C VAL A 75 -9.12 8.90 -4.03
N LYS A 76 -9.27 7.95 -4.95
CA LYS A 76 -10.59 7.44 -5.36
C LYS A 76 -11.39 6.91 -4.18
N ALA A 77 -10.77 6.08 -3.33
CA ALA A 77 -11.42 5.50 -2.16
C ALA A 77 -11.84 6.59 -1.16
N PHE A 78 -11.03 7.64 -0.98
CA PHE A 78 -11.37 8.78 -0.14
C PHE A 78 -12.65 9.49 -0.65
N PHE A 79 -12.72 9.86 -1.93
CA PHE A 79 -13.93 10.48 -2.48
C PHE A 79 -15.15 9.55 -2.43
N ASN A 80 -14.98 8.25 -2.66
CA ASN A 80 -16.07 7.28 -2.49
C ASN A 80 -16.56 7.22 -1.04
N PHE A 81 -15.64 7.23 -0.07
CA PHE A 81 -15.97 7.27 1.35
C PHE A 81 -16.75 8.53 1.71
N VAL A 82 -16.31 9.72 1.27
CA VAL A 82 -17.04 10.97 1.49
C VAL A 82 -18.43 10.91 0.85
N ARG A 83 -18.52 10.41 -0.38
CA ARG A 83 -19.81 10.25 -1.07
C ARG A 83 -20.77 9.32 -0.31
N GLU A 84 -20.25 8.24 0.26
CA GLU A 84 -21.07 7.24 0.95
C GLU A 84 -21.41 7.64 2.40
N SER A 85 -20.63 8.53 3.02
CA SER A 85 -20.78 8.88 4.44
C SER A 85 -21.30 10.29 4.71
N LEU A 86 -21.08 11.25 3.80
CA LEU A 86 -21.36 12.68 4.02
C LEU A 86 -22.29 13.28 2.97
N ASP A 87 -22.00 13.07 1.68
CA ASP A 87 -22.79 13.64 0.59
C ASP A 87 -22.90 12.70 -0.62
N HIS A 88 -24.05 12.06 -0.76
CA HIS A 88 -24.33 11.15 -1.88
C HIS A 88 -24.36 11.82 -3.25
N SER A 89 -24.50 13.15 -3.32
CA SER A 89 -24.50 13.91 -4.58
C SER A 89 -23.09 14.20 -5.10
N LEU A 90 -22.07 14.10 -4.23
CA LEU A 90 -20.68 14.33 -4.59
C LEU A 90 -20.24 13.36 -5.70
N GLN A 91 -19.86 13.94 -6.84
CA GLN A 91 -19.26 13.21 -7.94
C GLN A 91 -17.79 12.95 -7.63
N ASN A 92 -17.33 11.70 -7.82
CA ASN A 92 -15.93 11.37 -7.62
C ASN A 92 -15.11 11.85 -8.84
N PRO A 93 -14.20 12.83 -8.69
CA PRO A 93 -13.40 13.34 -9.80
C PRO A 93 -12.49 12.25 -10.40
N CYS A 94 -12.14 11.21 -9.64
CA CYS A 94 -11.38 10.06 -10.12
C CYS A 94 -12.17 9.13 -11.05
N ASP A 95 -13.50 9.30 -11.18
CA ASP A 95 -14.32 8.46 -12.05
C ASP A 95 -14.27 8.83 -13.53
N ALA A 96 -13.69 9.99 -13.88
CA ALA A 96 -13.45 10.42 -15.24
C ALA A 96 -12.71 9.32 -16.06
N PRO A 97 -13.21 8.94 -17.25
CA PRO A 97 -12.63 7.85 -18.06
C PRO A 97 -11.14 8.03 -18.37
N MET A 98 -10.71 9.28 -18.57
CA MET A 98 -9.31 9.62 -18.83
C MET A 98 -8.40 9.28 -17.65
N ILE A 99 -8.82 9.60 -16.41
CA ILE A 99 -8.04 9.32 -15.20
C ILE A 99 -7.96 7.80 -14.99
N LYS A 100 -9.09 7.09 -15.11
CA LYS A 100 -9.12 5.63 -15.04
C LYS A 100 -8.15 4.98 -16.02
N LYS A 101 -8.04 5.52 -17.24
CA LYS A 101 -7.14 5.03 -18.28
C LYS A 101 -5.67 5.30 -17.95
N LEU A 102 -5.32 6.51 -17.48
CA LEU A 102 -3.95 6.86 -17.11
C LEU A 102 -3.46 6.06 -15.90
N PHE A 103 -4.30 5.88 -14.88
CA PHE A 103 -3.95 5.22 -13.62
C PHE A 103 -4.41 3.77 -13.56
N ARG A 104 -4.53 3.10 -14.71
CA ARG A 104 -4.87 1.67 -14.77
C ARG A 104 -3.85 0.81 -14.02
N ARG A 105 -4.30 -0.36 -13.56
CA ARG A 105 -3.41 -1.37 -12.96
C ARG A 105 -2.26 -1.69 -13.91
N ALA A 106 -1.05 -1.77 -13.35
CA ALA A 106 0.09 -2.30 -14.08
C ALA A 106 -0.25 -3.73 -14.53
N LYS A 107 0.08 -4.07 -15.79
CA LYS A 107 0.04 -5.46 -16.22
C LYS A 107 1.02 -6.24 -15.34
N VAL A 108 0.60 -7.42 -14.90
CA VAL A 108 1.50 -8.33 -14.18
C VAL A 108 2.60 -8.69 -15.16
N ASN A 109 3.80 -8.15 -14.94
CA ASN A 109 4.97 -8.65 -15.63
C ASN A 109 5.12 -10.10 -15.14
N HIS A 110 5.03 -11.06 -16.06
CA HIS A 110 5.41 -12.43 -15.76
C HIS A 110 6.87 -12.38 -15.34
N TRP A 111 7.14 -12.61 -14.05
CA TRP A 111 8.50 -12.66 -13.57
C TRP A 111 9.17 -13.88 -14.19
N GLU A 112 10.38 -13.70 -14.71
CA GLU A 112 11.26 -14.84 -15.00
C GLU A 112 11.44 -15.59 -13.68
N THR A 113 10.87 -16.79 -13.62
CA THR A 113 10.99 -17.63 -12.43
C THR A 113 12.44 -18.09 -12.35
N VAL A 114 13.09 -17.85 -11.21
CA VAL A 114 14.46 -18.33 -10.99
C VAL A 114 14.44 -19.85 -11.02
N GLU A 115 15.33 -20.44 -11.82
CA GLU A 115 15.47 -21.89 -11.93
C GLU A 115 15.79 -22.52 -10.57
N LYS A 116 15.27 -23.72 -10.35
CA LYS A 116 15.40 -24.43 -9.07
C LYS A 116 16.87 -24.64 -8.71
N GLU A 117 17.68 -24.99 -9.69
CA GLU A 117 19.11 -25.26 -9.57
C GLU A 117 19.86 -24.03 -9.06
N VAL A 118 19.53 -22.85 -9.57
CA VAL A 118 20.10 -21.57 -9.13
C VAL A 118 19.70 -21.26 -7.69
N VAL A 119 18.44 -21.52 -7.31
CA VAL A 119 17.98 -21.32 -5.93
C VAL A 119 18.70 -22.27 -4.96
N ASP A 120 18.81 -23.55 -5.32
CA ASP A 120 19.52 -24.54 -4.50
C ASP A 120 21.01 -24.20 -4.37
N GLU A 121 21.66 -23.67 -5.41
CA GLU A 121 23.03 -23.19 -5.37
C GLU A 121 23.20 -21.98 -4.43
N ILE A 122 22.30 -20.99 -4.49
CA ILE A 122 22.32 -19.82 -3.60
C ILE A 122 22.20 -20.27 -2.14
N ILE A 123 21.28 -21.18 -1.84
CA ILE A 123 21.11 -21.76 -0.51
C ILE A 123 22.39 -22.48 -0.07
N PHE A 124 22.95 -23.31 -0.94
CA PHE A 124 24.15 -24.09 -0.66
C PHE A 124 25.36 -23.21 -0.35
N ARG A 125 25.58 -22.15 -1.14
CA ARG A 125 26.69 -21.21 -0.98
C ARG A 125 26.51 -20.25 0.20
N THR A 126 25.30 -20.12 0.76
CA THR A 126 25.05 -19.26 1.93
C THR A 126 25.65 -19.87 3.19
N THR A 127 26.71 -19.24 3.70
CA THR A 127 27.49 -19.75 4.85
C THR A 127 26.85 -19.41 6.20
N ASN A 128 26.14 -18.29 6.30
CA ASN A 128 25.48 -17.88 7.54
C ASN A 128 24.28 -18.81 7.81
N PRO A 129 24.27 -19.60 8.90
CA PRO A 129 23.23 -20.59 9.16
C PRO A 129 21.82 -20.00 9.28
N ARG A 130 21.70 -18.78 9.85
CA ARG A 130 20.41 -18.07 9.96
C ARG A 130 19.88 -17.73 8.57
N ASN A 131 20.70 -17.10 7.74
CA ASN A 131 20.27 -16.67 6.40
C ASN A 131 19.94 -17.88 5.52
N ARG A 132 20.74 -18.94 5.61
CA ARG A 132 20.49 -20.20 4.91
C ARG A 132 19.14 -20.80 5.31
N LEU A 133 18.86 -20.91 6.62
CA LEU A 133 17.57 -21.39 7.10
C LEU A 133 16.40 -20.53 6.61
N MET A 134 16.54 -19.20 6.63
CA MET A 134 15.51 -18.29 6.11
C MET A 134 15.24 -18.55 4.61
N LEU A 135 16.29 -18.71 3.80
CA LEU A 135 16.16 -19.02 2.37
C LEU A 135 15.51 -20.40 2.14
N GLU A 136 15.89 -21.42 2.92
CA GLU A 136 15.29 -22.75 2.84
C GLU A 136 13.78 -22.72 3.16
N LEU A 137 13.38 -22.00 4.22
CA LEU A 137 11.97 -21.84 4.60
C LEU A 137 11.15 -21.11 3.53
N MET A 138 11.73 -20.08 2.90
CA MET A 138 11.06 -19.34 1.83
C MET A 138 10.96 -20.16 0.54
N ALA A 139 12.06 -20.76 0.09
CA ALA A 139 12.14 -21.47 -1.18
C ALA A 139 11.41 -22.81 -1.17
N ARG A 140 11.53 -23.58 -0.08
CA ARG A 140 10.96 -24.94 0.03
C ARG A 140 9.64 -24.96 0.79
N GLY A 141 9.49 -24.09 1.79
CA GLY A 141 8.26 -23.95 2.58
C GLY A 141 7.24 -22.99 1.96
N GLY A 142 7.60 -22.25 0.91
CA GLY A 142 6.70 -21.28 0.28
C GLY A 142 6.32 -20.10 1.17
N MET A 143 7.06 -19.89 2.27
CA MET A 143 6.74 -18.87 3.27
C MET A 143 7.16 -17.48 2.78
N ARG A 144 6.36 -16.45 3.10
CA ARG A 144 6.80 -15.07 2.92
C ARG A 144 7.85 -14.73 3.97
N VAL A 145 8.81 -13.89 3.61
CA VAL A 145 9.87 -13.43 4.55
C VAL A 145 9.32 -12.87 5.86
N GLY A 146 8.19 -12.14 5.79
CA GLY A 146 7.54 -11.58 6.98
C GLY A 146 6.89 -12.61 7.91
N GLU A 147 6.58 -13.81 7.39
CA GLU A 147 6.09 -14.96 8.17
C GLU A 147 7.29 -15.67 8.82
N VAL A 148 8.35 -15.92 8.03
CA VAL A 148 9.60 -16.53 8.53
C VAL A 148 10.20 -15.73 9.70
N LEU A 149 10.23 -14.41 9.59
CA LEU A 149 10.76 -13.53 10.64
C LEU A 149 9.93 -13.53 11.94
N LYS A 150 8.69 -14.06 11.91
CA LYS A 150 7.79 -14.11 13.06
C LYS A 150 7.69 -15.50 13.69
N LEU A 151 8.30 -16.52 13.09
CA LEU A 151 8.32 -17.87 13.62
C LEU A 151 8.94 -17.90 15.02
N LYS A 152 8.29 -18.62 15.92
CA LYS A 152 8.73 -18.85 17.30
C LYS A 152 8.87 -20.35 17.56
N PRO A 153 9.65 -20.77 18.57
CA PRO A 153 9.80 -22.20 18.90
C PRO A 153 8.47 -22.94 19.14
N LYS A 154 7.45 -22.24 19.66
CA LYS A 154 6.12 -22.79 19.89
C LYS A 154 5.34 -23.12 18.61
N ASP A 155 5.73 -22.53 17.48
CA ASP A 155 5.13 -22.77 16.16
C ASP A 155 5.79 -24.01 15.50
N ILE A 156 6.61 -24.77 16.24
CA ILE A 156 7.33 -25.96 15.78
C ILE A 156 6.94 -27.14 16.67
N GLN A 157 6.34 -28.16 16.07
CA GLN A 157 6.09 -29.44 16.71
C GLN A 157 6.92 -30.54 16.04
N GLY A 158 8.01 -30.94 16.71
CA GLY A 158 8.98 -31.89 16.17
C GLY A 158 9.69 -31.32 14.93
N ARG A 159 9.34 -31.81 13.74
CA ARG A 159 9.90 -31.36 12.44
C ARG A 159 8.86 -30.68 11.56
N LYS A 160 7.72 -30.26 12.14
CA LYS A 160 6.62 -29.61 11.43
C LYS A 160 6.38 -28.23 12.00
N LEU A 161 6.10 -27.28 11.10
CA LEU A 161 5.51 -26.00 11.48
C LEU A 161 4.02 -26.24 11.77
N VAL A 162 3.54 -25.71 12.89
CA VAL A 162 2.15 -25.85 13.36
C VAL A 162 1.47 -24.51 13.53
#